data_AF-A0A401AGL9-F1
#
_entry.id   AF-A0A401AGL9-F1
#
_cell.length_a   1.000
_cell.length_b   1.000
_cell.length_c   1.000
_cell.angle_alpha   90.00
_cell.angle_beta   90.00
_cell.angle_gamma   90.00
#
_symmetry.space_group_name_H-M   'P 1'
#
loop_
_entity.id
_entity.type
_entity.pdbx_description
1 polymer ?
#
loop_
_entity_poly.entity_id
_entity_poly.type
_entity_poly.pdbx_seq_one_letter_code
_entity_poly.pdbx_strand_id
1 'polypeptide(L)' 'MLDKKIKYYISNKTKYSYPILTKDIQCSNCKNFYSIEFASNLKKIEKECPSCKTKMDIKLKD' A
#
# COMPACT_ATOMS: atom_id res chain seq x y z
N MET A 1 -3.18 -13.54 -22.76
CA MET A 1 -2.89 -12.23 -22.16
C MET A 1 -3.60 -12.17 -20.83
N LEU A 2 -2.88 -12.07 -19.71
CA LEU A 2 -3.50 -12.00 -18.39
C LEU A 2 -4.04 -10.57 -18.21
N ASP A 3 -5.36 -10.42 -18.28
CA ASP A 3 -6.08 -9.16 -18.09
C ASP A 3 -5.83 -8.67 -16.66
N LYS A 4 -4.80 -7.82 -16.47
CA LYS A 4 -4.49 -7.24 -15.16
C LYS A 4 -5.58 -6.21 -14.83
N LYS A 5 -6.62 -6.65 -14.11
CA LYS A 5 -7.66 -5.75 -13.56
C LYS A 5 -6.99 -4.69 -12.67
N ILE A 6 -6.97 -3.46 -13.14
CA ILE A 6 -6.48 -2.31 -12.36
C ILE A 6 -7.56 -1.97 -11.33
N LYS A 7 -7.20 -2.00 -10.04
CA LYS A 7 -8.08 -1.55 -8.95
C LYS A 7 -7.93 -0.04 -8.75
N TYR A 8 -9.02 0.62 -8.40
CA TYR A 8 -9.04 2.06 -8.11
C TYR A 8 -9.61 2.32 -6.71
N TYR A 9 -9.02 3.26 -5.99
CA TYR A 9 -9.59 3.86 -4.80
C TYR A 9 -10.37 5.12 -5.21
N ILE A 10 -11.67 5.15 -4.88
CA ILE A 10 -12.54 6.29 -5.17
C ILE A 10 -12.57 7.18 -3.94
N SER A 11 -12.08 8.41 -4.06
CA SER A 11 -12.18 9.38 -2.97
C SER A 11 -13.51 10.13 -3.06
N ASN A 12 -14.42 9.86 -2.12
CA ASN A 12 -15.70 10.57 -2.03
C ASN A 12 -15.55 12.08 -1.81
N LYS A 13 -14.39 12.54 -1.29
CA LYS A 13 -14.13 13.97 -1.03
C LYS A 13 -13.75 14.76 -2.29
N THR A 14 -13.05 14.14 -3.24
CA THR A 14 -12.43 14.87 -4.35
C THR A 14 -12.99 14.47 -5.72
N LYS A 15 -13.90 13.49 -5.79
CA LYS A 15 -14.45 12.89 -7.03
C LYS A 15 -13.38 12.26 -7.95
N TYR A 16 -12.13 12.13 -7.49
CA TYR A 16 -11.05 11.47 -8.23
C TYR A 16 -10.92 9.99 -7.86
N SER A 17 -10.61 9.19 -8.87
CA SER A 17 -10.16 7.81 -8.72
C SER A 17 -8.64 7.75 -8.76
N TYR A 18 -8.03 7.11 -7.76
CA TYR A 18 -6.59 6.88 -7.71
C TYR A 18 -6.30 5.40 -7.95
N PRO A 19 -5.39 5.04 -8.87
CA PRO A 19 -5.00 3.64 -9.04
C PRO A 19 -4.41 3.10 -7.75
N ILE A 20 -4.78 1.87 -7.42
CA ILE A 20 -4.17 1.12 -6.32
C ILE A 20 -2.86 0.53 -6.84
N LEU A 21 -1.79 0.89 -6.14
CA LEU A 21 -0.46 0.37 -6.38
C LEU A 21 -0.15 -0.73 -5.36
N THR A 22 0.73 -1.64 -5.75
CA THR A 22 1.25 -2.69 -4.89
C THR A 22 2.75 -2.47 -4.72
N LYS A 23 3.25 -2.57 -3.49
CA LYS A 23 4.68 -2.49 -3.18
C LYS A 23 5.03 -3.55 -2.15
N ASP A 24 6.14 -4.22 -2.36
CA ASP A 24 6.71 -5.11 -1.35
C ASP A 24 7.52 -4.30 -0.36
N ILE A 25 7.31 -4.60 0.92
CA ILE A 25 8.01 -3.98 2.03
C ILE A 25 8.58 -5.04 2.94
N GLN A 26 9.75 -4.75 3.50
CA GLN A 26 10.36 -5.56 4.53
C GLN A 26 9.95 -5.04 5.90
N CYS A 27 9.46 -5.91 6.77
CA CYS A 27 9.20 -5.56 8.15
C CYS A 27 10.51 -5.23 8.89
N SER A 28 10.59 -4.11 9.58
CA SER A 28 11.79 -3.73 10.35
C SER A 28 12.02 -4.64 11.56
N ASN A 29 10.97 -5.25 12.10
CA ASN A 29 11.04 -6.11 13.29
C ASN A 29 11.38 -7.57 12.92
N CYS A 30 10.51 -8.23 12.17
CA CYS A 30 10.69 -9.66 11.84
C CYS A 30 11.45 -9.93 10.53
N LYS A 31 11.84 -8.89 9.79
CA LYS A 31 12.55 -8.97 8.50
C LYS A 31 11.82 -9.71 7.38
N ASN A 32 10.56 -10.12 7.59
CA ASN A 32 9.72 -10.73 6.57
C ASN A 32 9.27 -9.71 5.53
N PHE A 33 9.18 -10.16 4.29
CA PHE A 33 8.63 -9.39 3.19
C PHE A 33 7.12 -9.61 3.10
N TYR A 34 6.38 -8.55 2.79
CA TYR A 34 4.96 -8.61 2.50
C TYR A 34 4.54 -7.51 1.54
N SER A 35 3.54 -7.80 0.73
CA SER A 35 2.98 -6.83 -0.22
C SER A 35 1.93 -5.97 0.46
N ILE A 36 1.95 -4.68 0.18
CA ILE A 36 0.91 -3.74 0.58
C ILE A 36 0.24 -3.13 -0.65
N GLU A 37 -1.08 -2.97 -0.56
CA GLU A 37 -1.87 -2.19 -1.51
C GLU A 37 -2.13 -0.78 -0.94
N PHE A 38 -1.93 0.26 -1.75
CA PHE A 38 -2.16 1.65 -1.37
C PHE A 38 -2.59 2.50 -2.56
N ALA A 39 -3.37 3.56 -2.31
CA ALA A 39 -3.77 4.49 -3.35
C ALA A 39 -2.60 5.39 -3.77
N SER A 40 -2.43 5.61 -5.07
CA SER A 40 -1.26 6.33 -5.63
C SER A 40 -1.12 7.79 -5.19
N ASN A 41 -2.15 8.38 -4.59
CA ASN A 41 -2.09 9.74 -4.03
C ASN A 41 -1.43 9.79 -2.64
N LEU A 42 -1.30 8.66 -1.95
CA LEU A 42 -0.71 8.62 -0.62
C LEU A 42 0.82 8.80 -0.69
N LYS A 43 1.35 9.62 0.21
CA LYS A 43 2.81 9.79 0.43
C LYS A 43 3.35 8.88 1.54
N LYS A 44 2.51 8.58 2.52
CA LYS A 44 2.81 7.69 3.64
C LYS A 44 1.58 6.86 4.00
N ILE A 45 1.80 5.69 4.60
CA ILE A 45 0.73 4.83 5.12
C ILE A 45 1.21 4.12 6.39
N GLU A 46 0.33 4.03 7.38
CA GLU A 46 0.54 3.16 8.54
C GLU A 46 -0.03 1.77 8.19
N LYS A 47 0.81 0.74 8.32
CA LYS A 47 0.39 -0.65 8.16
C LYS A 47 0.96 -1.51 9.26
N GLU A 48 0.18 -2.51 9.65
CA GLU A 48 0.61 -3.55 10.57
C GLU A 48 1.22 -4.71 9.79
N CYS A 49 2.38 -5.20 10.24
CA CYS A 49 3.02 -6.38 9.65
C CYS A 49 2.16 -7.63 9.95
N PRO A 50 1.77 -8.41 8.93
CA PRO A 50 0.92 -9.58 9.13
C PRO A 50 1.58 -10.70 9.94
N SER A 51 2.92 -10.78 9.96
CA SER A 51 3.64 -11.82 10.70
C SER A 51 3.81 -11.50 12.18
N CYS A 52 4.26 -10.29 12.52
CA CYS A 52 4.65 -9.92 13.89
C CYS A 52 3.78 -8.83 14.51
N LYS A 53 2.74 -8.38 13.82
CA LYS A 53 1.80 -7.33 14.24
C LYS A 53 2.46 -5.99 14.62
N THR A 54 3.69 -5.76 14.16
CA THR A 54 4.39 -4.50 14.38
C THR A 54 3.80 -3.45 13.45
N LYS A 55 3.37 -2.31 14.00
CA LYS A 55 2.94 -1.15 13.23
C LYS A 55 4.14 -0.44 12.63
N MET A 56 4.02 -0.04 11.37
CA MET A 56 5.07 0.61 10.61
C MET A 56 4.51 1.79 9.82
N ASP A 57 5.18 2.93 9.93
CA ASP A 57 5.01 4.07 9.04
C ASP A 57 5.85 3.88 7.77
N ILE A 58 5.19 3.63 6.64
CA ILE A 58 5.84 3.39 5.37
C ILE A 58 5.76 4.64 4.51
N LYS A 59 6.92 5.18 4.11
CA LYS A 59 7.02 6.21 3.07
C LYS A 59 6.87 5.57 1.68
N LEU A 60 5.93 6.10 0.90
CA LEU A 60 5.53 5.56 -0.40
C LEU A 60 6.14 6.35 -1.57
N LYS A 61 6.42 7.64 -1.35
CA LYS A 61 7.09 8.55 -2.29
C LYS A 61 8.21 9.29 -1.56
N ASP A 62 9.26 9.63 -2.31
CA ASP A 62 10.27 10.61 -1.91
C ASP A 62 9.69 12.03 -1.93
#